data_AF-A0A536S153-F1
#
_entry.id   AF-A0A536S153-F1
#
_cell.length_a   1.000
_cell.length_b   1.000
_cell.length_c   1.000
_cell.angle_alpha   90.00
_cell.angle_beta   90.00
_cell.angle_gamma   90.00
#
_symmetry.space_group_name_H-M   'P 1'
#
loop_
_entity.id
_entity.type
_entity.pdbx_description
1 polymer ?
#
loop_
_entity_poly.entity_id
_entity_poly.type
_entity_poly.pdbx_seq_one_letter_code
_entity_poly.pdbx_strand_id
1 'polypeptide(L)'
;MRHPRRLVLLIGLFLLALFPFAGPPAVASPRASGITVATEKTFAAPAVNAPLTREGGGNPSRAEVASDVGQTGPDTLLYTSDVVDAGQLFDRIGVHWRAAPGTENSFFVELRTSSNGTNWTDWALLTADEDMANPDTNEWYAPPQLAADNARYAQYRVWLTDGDPRDVVRVGMTFMDVDDLNAGPIARFVNDFVGAAKDVARSFTEPAAANAAAVGATKVLSRQDWGADESRMQWVPRTYPVQKAVVHHTVTDDGGTNVAATIRSIYYYHAVTRGWGDIGYSYLVDKYGN
;
A
#
# COMPACT_ATOMS: atom_id res chain seq x y z
N MET A 1 12.40 38.23 -15.19
CA MET A 1 11.79 37.04 -14.54
C MET A 1 10.56 36.62 -15.35
N ARG A 2 10.70 35.65 -16.27
CA ARG A 2 9.62 35.21 -17.17
C ARG A 2 8.87 34.02 -16.56
N HIS A 3 7.55 34.10 -16.60
CA HIS A 3 6.58 33.24 -15.90
C HIS A 3 6.54 31.79 -16.45
N PRO A 4 6.91 30.76 -15.67
CA PRO A 4 6.77 29.35 -16.08
C PRO A 4 5.30 28.94 -16.30
N ARG A 5 4.36 29.61 -15.63
CA ARG A 5 2.90 29.37 -15.76
C ARG A 5 2.34 29.66 -17.15
N ARG A 6 2.92 30.61 -17.91
CA ARG A 6 2.44 30.95 -19.27
C ARG A 6 2.87 29.91 -20.30
N LEU A 7 4.01 29.26 -20.10
CA LEU A 7 4.51 28.23 -21.02
C LEU A 7 3.68 26.94 -20.91
N VAL A 8 3.34 26.52 -19.68
CA VAL A 8 2.48 25.35 -19.43
C VAL A 8 1.08 25.54 -20.02
N LEU A 9 0.50 26.74 -19.88
CA LEU A 9 -0.82 27.05 -20.46
C LEU A 9 -0.80 27.04 -22.00
N LEU A 10 0.26 27.58 -22.61
CA LEU A 10 0.40 27.63 -24.07
C LEU A 10 0.62 26.25 -24.68
N ILE A 11 1.37 25.36 -24.00
CA ILE A 11 1.55 23.96 -24.44
C ILE A 11 0.23 23.18 -24.31
N GLY A 12 -0.50 23.35 -23.19
CA GLY A 12 -1.81 22.71 -22.99
C GLY A 12 -2.85 23.14 -24.03
N LEU A 13 -2.93 24.45 -24.34
CA LEU A 13 -3.82 24.98 -25.37
C LEU A 13 -3.41 24.55 -26.80
N PHE A 14 -2.11 24.44 -27.08
CA PHE A 14 -1.61 23.96 -28.38
C PHE A 14 -1.97 22.49 -28.63
N LEU A 15 -1.86 21.63 -27.59
CA LEU A 15 -2.25 20.23 -27.68
C LEU A 15 -3.78 20.06 -27.82
N LEU A 16 -4.58 20.90 -27.14
CA LEU A 16 -6.05 20.92 -27.27
C LEU A 16 -6.53 21.41 -28.64
N ALA A 17 -5.83 22.36 -29.26
CA ALA A 17 -6.21 22.94 -30.55
C ALA A 17 -5.91 22.01 -31.75
N LEU A 18 -4.94 21.09 -31.61
CA LEU A 18 -4.57 20.17 -32.69
C LEU A 18 -5.43 18.89 -32.73
N PHE A 19 -6.13 18.54 -31.64
CA PHE A 19 -6.73 17.21 -31.49
C PHE A 19 -8.10 17.24 -30.76
N PRO A 20 -9.20 17.59 -31.46
CA PRO A 20 -10.52 17.82 -30.83
C PRO A 20 -11.31 16.55 -30.41
N PHE A 21 -10.74 15.35 -30.60
CA PHE A 21 -11.42 14.07 -30.32
C PHE A 21 -10.69 13.17 -29.29
N ALA A 22 -9.97 13.76 -28.33
CA ALA A 22 -9.35 12.98 -27.25
C ALA A 22 -10.39 12.63 -26.17
N GLY A 23 -10.62 11.33 -25.95
CA GLY A 23 -11.25 10.82 -24.72
C GLY A 23 -10.19 10.68 -23.60
N PRO A 24 -10.57 10.69 -22.31
CA PRO A 24 -9.63 10.35 -21.25
C PRO A 24 -9.09 8.94 -21.51
N PRO A 25 -7.76 8.72 -21.46
CA PRO A 25 -7.20 7.38 -21.63
C PRO A 25 -7.72 6.47 -20.51
N ALA A 26 -7.94 5.20 -20.83
CA ALA A 26 -8.31 4.16 -19.87
C ALA A 26 -7.16 3.80 -18.90
N VAL A 27 -5.99 4.41 -19.06
CA VAL A 27 -4.77 4.09 -18.31
C VAL A 27 -4.13 5.38 -17.79
N ALA A 28 -3.77 5.41 -16.51
CA ALA A 28 -2.82 6.38 -15.98
C ALA A 28 -1.41 5.78 -16.04
N SER A 29 -0.53 6.37 -16.83
CA SER A 29 0.90 6.05 -16.86
C SER A 29 1.52 6.35 -15.50
N PRO A 30 2.61 5.64 -15.13
CA PRO A 30 3.35 5.97 -13.93
C PRO A 30 3.66 7.48 -13.89
N ARG A 31 3.29 8.10 -12.78
CA ARG A 31 3.60 9.51 -12.48
C ARG A 31 4.93 9.67 -11.76
N ALA A 32 5.56 8.55 -11.41
CA ALA A 32 6.83 8.46 -10.72
C ALA A 32 7.89 7.76 -11.59
N SER A 33 9.14 7.84 -11.13
CA SER A 33 10.33 7.25 -11.73
C SER A 33 10.27 5.72 -11.82
N GLY A 34 9.43 5.09 -11.00
CA GLY A 34 9.39 3.64 -10.79
C GLY A 34 10.34 3.16 -9.68
N ILE A 35 11.15 4.06 -9.11
CA ILE A 35 12.03 3.74 -7.99
C ILE A 35 11.21 3.68 -6.70
N THR A 36 11.20 2.52 -6.05
CA THR A 36 10.70 2.39 -4.68
C THR A 36 11.83 2.60 -3.68
N VAL A 37 11.69 3.59 -2.80
CA VAL A 37 12.59 3.78 -1.65
C VAL A 37 11.87 3.31 -0.40
N ALA A 38 12.45 2.35 0.32
CA ALA A 38 11.79 1.77 1.48
C ALA A 38 12.75 1.54 2.65
N THR A 39 12.23 1.74 3.85
CA THR A 39 12.94 1.54 5.11
C THR A 39 12.06 0.71 6.04
N GLU A 40 12.62 -0.33 6.64
CA GLU A 40 11.92 -1.13 7.64
C GLU A 40 12.42 -0.84 9.06
N LYS A 41 11.48 -0.78 10.01
CA LYS A 41 11.76 -0.68 11.44
C LYS A 41 11.05 -1.82 12.17
N THR A 42 11.77 -2.49 13.07
CA THR A 42 11.24 -3.61 13.84
C THR A 42 11.34 -3.33 15.34
N PHE A 43 10.32 -3.78 16.07
CA PHE A 43 10.17 -3.58 17.51
C PHE A 43 9.96 -4.95 18.16
N ALA A 44 10.94 -5.39 18.95
CA ALA A 44 10.86 -6.68 19.64
C ALA A 44 10.13 -6.53 20.97
N ALA A 45 9.21 -7.47 21.26
CA ALA A 45 8.42 -7.54 22.49
C ALA A 45 7.85 -6.17 22.93
N PRO A 46 7.16 -5.43 22.04
CA PRO A 46 6.93 -4.01 22.21
C PRO A 46 6.07 -3.65 23.42
N ALA A 47 5.17 -4.53 23.85
CA ALA A 47 4.32 -4.31 25.02
C ALA A 47 4.98 -4.74 26.34
N VAL A 48 6.11 -5.46 26.31
CA VAL A 48 6.75 -5.99 27.52
C VAL A 48 7.49 -4.87 28.25
N ASN A 49 7.17 -4.68 29.53
CA ASN A 49 7.65 -3.58 30.38
C ASN A 49 7.27 -2.17 29.88
N ALA A 50 6.34 -2.06 28.93
CA ALA A 50 5.81 -0.80 28.48
C ALA A 50 4.69 -0.29 29.41
N PRO A 51 4.43 1.02 29.45
CA PRO A 51 3.21 1.55 30.06
C PRO A 51 1.98 0.99 29.34
N LEU A 52 1.13 0.28 30.08
CA LEU A 52 -0.15 -0.24 29.59
C LEU A 52 -1.30 0.53 30.24
N THR A 53 -2.30 0.88 29.44
CA THR A 53 -3.52 1.53 29.94
C THR A 53 -4.68 0.54 29.91
N ARG A 54 -5.47 0.52 30.99
CA ARG A 54 -6.77 -0.20 31.02
C ARG A 54 -7.82 0.64 30.32
N GLU A 55 -8.64 0.03 29.48
CA GLU A 55 -9.81 0.69 28.94
C GLU A 55 -11.06 0.38 29.78
N GLY A 56 -11.64 1.41 30.39
CA GLY A 56 -12.99 1.36 30.94
C GLY A 56 -14.00 1.80 29.88
N GLY A 57 -14.44 0.89 29.00
CA GLY A 57 -15.57 1.07 28.08
C GLY A 57 -15.36 2.07 26.94
N GLY A 58 -14.96 1.57 25.75
CA GLY A 58 -14.74 2.43 24.58
C GLY A 58 -14.73 1.77 23.19
N ASN A 59 -15.45 0.66 23.01
CA ASN A 59 -15.99 0.16 21.72
C ASN A 59 -14.97 -0.08 20.57
N PRO A 60 -14.44 -1.33 20.41
CA PRO A 60 -13.88 -1.75 19.13
C PRO A 60 -15.00 -1.70 18.09
N SER A 61 -14.73 -1.28 16.86
CA SER A 61 -15.74 -1.29 15.79
C SER A 61 -16.45 -2.66 15.77
N ARG A 62 -17.75 -2.59 16.08
CA ARG A 62 -18.59 -3.62 16.72
C ARG A 62 -19.01 -4.77 15.79
N ALA A 63 -18.12 -5.24 14.92
CA ALA A 63 -18.42 -6.32 13.97
C ALA A 63 -17.41 -7.48 14.01
N GLU A 64 -16.15 -7.25 14.37
CA GLU A 64 -15.13 -8.33 14.37
C GLU A 64 -14.79 -8.86 15.77
N VAL A 65 -14.95 -8.04 16.82
CA VAL A 65 -14.76 -8.48 18.23
C VAL A 65 -16.03 -9.18 18.77
N ALA A 66 -17.13 -9.19 18.00
CA ALA A 66 -18.45 -9.62 18.45
C ALA A 66 -18.77 -11.11 18.24
N SER A 67 -17.77 -12.00 18.19
CA SER A 67 -18.02 -13.46 18.23
C SER A 67 -17.97 -14.09 19.62
N ASP A 68 -17.44 -13.41 20.65
CA ASP A 68 -17.47 -13.94 22.03
C ASP A 68 -18.47 -13.19 22.91
N VAL A 69 -19.74 -13.58 22.76
CA VAL A 69 -20.80 -13.25 23.71
C VAL A 69 -20.52 -13.97 25.03
N GLY A 70 -19.93 -13.23 25.97
CA GLY A 70 -19.89 -13.55 27.39
C GLY A 70 -18.58 -14.14 27.88
N GLN A 71 -17.66 -13.28 28.33
CA GLN A 71 -16.58 -13.73 29.21
C GLN A 71 -16.32 -12.77 30.36
N THR A 72 -16.25 -13.35 31.55
CA THR A 72 -15.48 -12.92 32.71
C THR A 72 -13.97 -13.04 32.42
N GLY A 73 -13.50 -12.31 31.39
CA GLY A 73 -12.10 -12.27 30.99
C GLY A 73 -11.31 -11.20 31.74
N PRO A 74 -9.96 -11.27 31.74
CA PRO A 74 -9.11 -10.18 32.21
C PRO A 74 -9.36 -8.87 31.45
N ASP A 75 -9.03 -7.73 32.06
CA ASP A 75 -9.21 -6.42 31.43
C ASP A 75 -8.35 -6.31 30.16
N THR A 76 -8.96 -5.91 29.04
CA THR A 76 -8.23 -5.55 27.81
C THR A 76 -7.22 -4.44 28.12
N LEU A 77 -5.95 -4.70 27.78
CA LEU A 77 -4.86 -3.73 27.94
C LEU A 77 -4.49 -3.11 26.59
N LEU A 78 -4.18 -1.82 26.62
CA LEU A 78 -3.74 -1.09 25.44
C LEU A 78 -2.27 -0.69 25.59
N TYR A 79 -1.47 -1.06 24.60
CA TYR A 79 -0.12 -0.53 24.36
C TYR A 79 -0.16 0.43 23.16
N THR A 80 0.51 1.58 23.27
CA THR A 80 0.72 2.51 22.13
C THR A 80 2.20 2.76 21.98
N SER A 81 2.71 2.63 20.76
CA SER A 81 4.13 2.85 20.48
C SER A 81 4.53 4.33 20.65
N ASP A 82 5.82 4.57 20.87
CA ASP A 82 6.41 5.88 20.62
C ASP A 82 6.17 6.32 19.16
N VAL A 83 6.31 7.62 18.90
CA VAL A 83 6.27 8.16 17.54
C VAL A 83 7.45 7.63 16.74
N VAL A 84 7.16 6.90 15.66
CA VAL A 84 8.17 6.33 14.78
C VAL A 84 8.44 7.30 13.64
N ASP A 85 9.62 7.94 13.63
CA ASP A 85 10.13 8.67 12.46
C ASP A 85 10.62 7.69 11.40
N ALA A 86 10.04 7.70 10.20
CA ALA A 86 10.44 6.83 9.10
C ALA A 86 11.85 7.16 8.56
N GLY A 87 12.38 8.36 8.83
CA GLY A 87 13.63 8.85 8.26
C GLY A 87 13.50 9.36 6.81
N GLN A 88 12.32 9.18 6.21
CA GLN A 88 11.96 9.56 4.84
C GLN A 88 10.47 9.91 4.78
N LEU A 89 10.03 10.61 3.75
CA LEU A 89 8.62 10.65 3.40
C LEU A 89 8.17 9.28 2.87
N PHE A 90 6.91 8.91 3.10
CA PHE A 90 6.33 7.69 2.58
C PHE A 90 4.85 7.90 2.24
N ASP A 91 4.38 7.24 1.19
CA ASP A 91 2.96 7.22 0.81
C ASP A 91 2.31 5.86 1.10
N ARG A 92 3.11 4.80 1.30
CA ARG A 92 2.65 3.46 1.66
C ARG A 92 3.36 2.95 2.90
N ILE A 93 2.66 2.15 3.69
CA ILE A 93 3.25 1.50 4.85
C ILE A 93 2.72 0.07 4.99
N GLY A 94 3.62 -0.89 5.01
CA GLY A 94 3.32 -2.27 5.34
C GLY A 94 3.56 -2.52 6.82
N VAL A 95 2.66 -3.26 7.47
CA VAL A 95 2.80 -3.64 8.88
C VAL A 95 2.62 -5.14 9.01
N HIS A 96 3.53 -5.76 9.76
CA HIS A 96 3.47 -7.17 10.10
C HIS A 96 3.82 -7.37 11.57
N TRP A 97 3.41 -8.50 12.13
CA TRP A 97 3.66 -8.82 13.53
C TRP A 97 3.85 -10.30 13.73
N ARG A 98 4.60 -10.64 14.76
CA ARG A 98 4.79 -12.02 15.20
C ARG A 98 4.06 -12.25 16.50
N ALA A 99 3.17 -13.23 16.51
CA ALA A 99 2.46 -13.67 17.71
C ALA A 99 3.28 -14.72 18.48
N ALA A 100 3.05 -14.83 19.79
CA ALA A 100 3.48 -16.01 20.52
C ALA A 100 2.66 -17.23 20.04
N PRO A 101 3.22 -18.45 20.07
CA PRO A 101 2.50 -19.62 19.57
C PRO A 101 1.16 -19.83 20.29
N GLY A 102 0.06 -19.87 19.54
CA GLY A 102 -1.30 -20.07 20.05
C GLY A 102 -1.99 -18.79 20.55
N THR A 103 -1.40 -17.62 20.34
CA THR A 103 -1.91 -16.32 20.81
C THR A 103 -2.26 -15.38 19.65
N GLU A 104 -2.54 -15.92 18.46
CA GLU A 104 -2.71 -15.12 17.24
C GLU A 104 -3.97 -14.25 17.27
N ASN A 105 -4.97 -14.68 18.06
CA ASN A 105 -6.26 -14.01 18.22
C ASN A 105 -6.40 -13.29 19.57
N SER A 106 -5.35 -13.27 20.40
CA SER A 106 -5.37 -12.58 21.70
C SER A 106 -4.98 -11.10 21.61
N PHE A 107 -4.72 -10.59 20.40
CA PHE A 107 -4.47 -9.17 20.20
C PHE A 107 -4.83 -8.67 18.81
N PHE A 108 -4.99 -7.34 18.72
CA PHE A 108 -5.20 -6.63 17.47
C PHE A 108 -4.23 -5.47 17.34
N VAL A 109 -3.79 -5.17 16.11
CA VAL A 109 -2.87 -4.07 15.82
C VAL A 109 -3.61 -2.99 15.03
N GLU A 110 -3.40 -1.74 15.39
CA GLU A 110 -3.89 -0.60 14.60
C GLU A 110 -2.75 0.35 14.27
N LEU A 111 -2.94 1.12 13.20
CA LEU A 111 -1.97 2.03 12.65
C LEU A 111 -2.55 3.43 12.52
N ARG A 112 -1.69 4.44 12.70
CA ARG A 112 -1.95 5.79 12.23
C ARG A 112 -0.67 6.42 11.68
N THR A 113 -0.83 7.41 10.80
CA THR A 113 0.28 8.11 10.17
C THR A 113 0.16 9.62 10.37
N SER A 114 1.28 10.33 10.20
CA SER A 114 1.34 11.78 10.34
C SER A 114 2.47 12.37 9.50
N SER A 115 2.25 13.57 8.97
CA SER A 115 3.29 14.37 8.31
C SER A 115 4.16 15.15 9.29
N ASN A 116 3.67 15.47 10.49
CA ASN A 116 4.35 16.35 11.45
C ASN A 116 4.54 15.76 12.85
N GLY A 117 4.01 14.57 13.11
CA GLY A 117 4.12 13.87 14.40
C GLY A 117 3.15 14.38 15.48
N THR A 118 2.30 15.35 15.16
CA THR A 118 1.33 15.94 16.11
C THR A 118 -0.11 15.83 15.63
N ASN A 119 -0.34 15.99 14.33
CA ASN A 119 -1.64 15.82 13.68
C ASN A 119 -1.69 14.44 13.05
N TRP A 120 -2.57 13.59 13.55
CA TRP A 120 -2.62 12.19 13.18
C TRP A 120 -3.87 11.89 12.36
N THR A 121 -3.77 10.89 11.49
CA THR A 121 -4.97 10.22 10.98
C THR A 121 -5.73 9.56 12.14
N ASP A 122 -6.98 9.21 11.88
CA ASP A 122 -7.66 8.23 12.71
C ASP A 122 -6.86 6.92 12.75
N TRP A 123 -7.07 6.17 13.83
CA TRP A 123 -6.53 4.83 13.95
C TRP A 123 -7.26 3.89 12.98
N ALA A 124 -6.50 3.14 12.20
CA ALA A 124 -7.00 2.13 11.29
C ALA A 124 -6.67 0.74 11.85
N LEU A 125 -7.69 -0.10 12.04
CA LEU A 125 -7.52 -1.50 12.38
C LEU A 125 -6.83 -2.23 11.24
N LEU A 126 -5.76 -2.94 11.57
CA LEU A 126 -5.04 -3.77 10.62
C LEU A 126 -5.63 -5.18 10.68
N THR A 127 -6.28 -5.58 9.60
CA THR A 127 -6.71 -6.96 9.42
C THR A 127 -5.52 -7.76 8.88
N ALA A 128 -5.15 -8.83 9.59
CA ALA A 128 -4.27 -9.84 9.03
C ALA A 128 -4.99 -10.53 7.87
N ASP A 129 -4.31 -10.65 6.74
CA ASP A 129 -4.79 -11.51 5.67
C ASP A 129 -4.23 -12.92 5.92
N GLU A 130 -5.10 -13.90 6.13
CA GLU A 130 -4.71 -15.28 6.44
C GLU A 130 -3.88 -15.89 5.30
N ASP A 131 -4.17 -15.52 4.05
CA ASP A 131 -3.38 -15.93 2.87
C ASP A 131 -1.97 -15.32 2.89
N MET A 132 -1.74 -14.36 3.77
CA MET A 132 -0.47 -13.68 3.93
C MET A 132 0.38 -14.14 5.12
N ALA A 133 -0.11 -15.03 5.97
CA ALA A 133 0.64 -15.49 7.15
C ALA A 133 1.85 -16.38 6.78
N ASN A 134 2.90 -16.31 7.61
CA ASN A 134 4.01 -17.25 7.64
C ASN A 134 3.85 -18.17 8.87
N PRO A 135 3.32 -19.40 8.69
CA PRO A 135 3.02 -20.29 9.80
C PRO A 135 4.27 -20.81 10.51
N ASP A 136 5.42 -20.90 9.81
CA ASP A 136 6.68 -21.41 10.40
C ASP A 136 7.21 -20.47 11.48
N THR A 137 6.96 -19.18 11.34
CA THR A 137 7.42 -18.14 12.27
C THR A 137 6.30 -17.53 13.09
N ASN A 138 5.04 -17.93 12.84
CA ASN A 138 3.84 -17.31 13.38
C ASN A 138 3.79 -15.79 13.15
N GLU A 139 4.12 -15.40 11.92
CA GLU A 139 4.19 -14.00 11.49
C GLU A 139 3.03 -13.68 10.55
N TRP A 140 2.38 -12.56 10.81
CA TRP A 140 1.12 -12.13 10.22
C TRP A 140 1.34 -10.79 9.55
N TYR A 141 0.72 -10.62 8.38
CA TYR A 141 0.96 -9.46 7.52
C TYR A 141 -0.37 -8.79 7.20
N ALA A 142 -0.45 -7.50 7.43
CA ALA A 142 -1.51 -6.66 6.88
C ALA A 142 -1.12 -6.19 5.46
N PRO A 143 -2.09 -5.93 4.57
CA PRO A 143 -1.81 -5.33 3.27
C PRO A 143 -1.19 -3.93 3.44
N PRO A 144 -0.38 -3.46 2.47
CA PRO A 144 0.15 -2.10 2.51
C PRO A 144 -0.96 -1.05 2.63
N GLN A 145 -0.86 -0.19 3.63
CA GLN A 145 -1.82 0.87 3.92
C GLN A 145 -1.44 2.17 3.20
N LEU A 146 -2.44 2.94 2.77
CA LEU A 146 -2.27 4.32 2.32
C LEU A 146 -1.93 5.22 3.52
N ALA A 147 -0.83 5.96 3.43
CA ALA A 147 -0.46 6.92 4.45
C ALA A 147 -1.14 8.28 4.23
N ALA A 148 -1.12 9.13 5.25
CA ALA A 148 -1.48 10.54 5.10
C ALA A 148 -0.55 11.23 4.08
N ASP A 149 -1.05 12.31 3.48
CA ASP A 149 -0.26 13.12 2.55
C ASP A 149 1.05 13.60 3.19
N ASN A 150 2.16 13.33 2.52
CA ASN A 150 3.52 13.63 2.99
C ASN A 150 3.81 13.06 4.40
N ALA A 151 3.31 11.86 4.69
CA ALA A 151 3.62 11.20 5.95
C ALA A 151 5.13 11.01 6.13
N ARG A 152 5.59 11.25 7.36
CA ARG A 152 6.96 11.01 7.83
C ARG A 152 6.99 10.20 9.11
N TYR A 153 5.89 10.22 9.85
CA TYR A 153 5.75 9.57 11.14
C TYR A 153 4.62 8.55 11.11
N ALA A 154 4.77 7.49 11.91
CA ALA A 154 3.71 6.54 12.18
C ALA A 154 3.68 6.17 13.67
N GLN A 155 2.55 5.64 14.10
CA GLN A 155 2.40 4.95 15.38
C GLN A 155 1.55 3.73 15.18
N TYR A 156 1.83 2.69 15.94
CA TYR A 156 0.94 1.55 16.07
C TYR A 156 0.43 1.43 17.51
N ARG A 157 -0.73 0.81 17.67
CA ARG A 157 -1.25 0.40 18.97
C ARG A 157 -1.61 -1.06 18.94
N VAL A 158 -1.49 -1.71 20.10
CA VAL A 158 -1.81 -3.13 20.29
C VAL A 158 -2.84 -3.25 21.41
N TRP A 159 -3.97 -3.85 21.08
CA TRP A 159 -4.99 -4.23 22.05
C TRP A 159 -4.77 -5.68 22.46
N LEU A 160 -4.43 -5.91 23.72
CA LEU A 160 -4.20 -7.22 24.31
C LEU A 160 -5.50 -7.66 24.99
N THR A 161 -6.25 -8.57 24.37
CA THR A 161 -7.60 -8.95 24.83
C THR A 161 -7.57 -9.88 26.04
N ASP A 162 -6.50 -10.64 26.23
CA ASP A 162 -6.25 -11.41 27.45
C ASP A 162 -5.30 -10.72 28.45
N GLY A 163 -4.75 -9.57 28.06
CA GLY A 163 -3.87 -8.75 28.87
C GLY A 163 -2.43 -9.25 29.01
N ASP A 164 -1.96 -10.27 28.28
CA ASP A 164 -0.54 -10.66 28.33
C ASP A 164 0.30 -9.88 27.29
N PRO A 165 1.19 -8.97 27.72
CA PRO A 165 2.05 -8.24 26.79
C PRO A 165 3.06 -9.12 26.03
N ARG A 166 3.21 -10.40 26.39
CA ARG A 166 4.11 -11.35 25.71
C ARG A 166 3.54 -11.91 24.42
N ASP A 167 2.25 -11.74 24.19
CA ASP A 167 1.55 -12.29 23.03
C ASP A 167 2.00 -11.65 21.72
N VAL A 168 2.38 -10.37 21.77
CA VAL A 168 3.03 -9.67 20.68
C VAL A 168 4.55 -9.77 20.80
N VAL A 169 5.15 -10.66 20.02
CA VAL A 169 6.60 -10.93 20.06
C VAL A 169 7.39 -9.92 19.22
N ARG A 170 6.81 -9.43 18.13
CA ARG A 170 7.44 -8.44 17.25
C ARG A 170 6.39 -7.65 16.49
N VAL A 171 6.67 -6.37 16.20
CA VAL A 171 5.98 -5.58 15.17
C VAL A 171 7.02 -5.04 14.19
N GLY A 172 6.79 -5.21 12.89
CA GLY A 172 7.58 -4.64 11.80
C GLY A 172 6.78 -3.62 11.00
N MET A 173 7.43 -2.52 10.63
CA MET A 173 6.84 -1.43 9.84
C MET A 173 7.76 -1.12 8.66
N THR A 174 7.27 -1.35 7.44
CA THR A 174 7.98 -1.01 6.21
C THR A 174 7.39 0.25 5.60
N PHE A 175 8.13 1.36 5.67
CA PHE A 175 7.78 2.65 5.09
C PHE A 175 8.23 2.69 3.64
N MET A 176 7.31 2.98 2.71
CA MET A 176 7.57 2.94 1.27
C MET A 176 7.21 4.26 0.61
N ASP A 177 8.18 4.85 -0.08
CA ASP A 177 7.99 5.89 -1.08
C ASP A 177 7.95 5.21 -2.45
N VAL A 178 6.76 5.11 -3.04
CA VAL A 178 6.54 4.56 -4.38
C VAL A 178 6.18 5.65 -5.40
N ASP A 179 6.09 6.90 -4.95
CA ASP A 179 5.62 8.07 -5.70
C ASP A 179 6.60 9.25 -5.73
N ASP A 180 7.89 8.94 -5.55
CA ASP A 180 8.99 9.90 -5.58
C ASP A 180 8.80 11.07 -4.59
N LEU A 181 8.16 10.84 -3.44
CA LEU A 181 7.90 11.88 -2.43
C LEU A 181 9.20 12.56 -1.99
N ASN A 182 10.29 11.80 -1.89
CA ASN A 182 11.60 12.29 -1.47
C ASN A 182 12.44 12.86 -2.64
N ALA A 183 11.93 12.83 -3.87
CA ALA A 183 12.63 13.41 -5.01
C ALA A 183 12.51 14.94 -5.06
N GLY A 184 13.50 15.60 -5.67
CA GLY A 184 13.49 17.05 -5.85
C GLY A 184 12.29 17.51 -6.70
N PRO A 185 11.75 18.74 -6.48
CA PRO A 185 10.55 19.22 -7.15
C PRO A 185 10.61 19.18 -8.69
N ILE A 186 11.81 19.37 -9.26
CA ILE A 186 12.03 19.30 -10.71
C ILE A 186 11.88 17.87 -11.22
N ALA A 187 12.40 16.88 -10.51
CA ALA A 187 12.30 15.47 -10.90
C ALA A 187 10.84 15.01 -10.88
N ARG A 188 10.10 15.35 -9.81
CA ARG A 188 8.67 15.05 -9.70
C ARG A 188 7.87 15.66 -10.85
N PHE A 189 8.08 16.96 -11.12
CA PHE A 189 7.41 17.63 -12.25
C PHE A 189 7.71 16.97 -13.60
N VAL A 190 8.96 16.58 -13.85
CA VAL A 190 9.35 15.90 -15.09
C VAL A 190 8.65 14.54 -15.20
N ASN A 191 8.62 13.74 -14.14
CA ASN A 191 7.97 12.43 -14.14
C ASN A 191 6.45 12.56 -14.34
N ASP A 192 5.81 13.50 -13.65
CA ASP A 192 4.38 13.82 -13.82
C ASP A 192 4.06 14.21 -15.27
N PHE A 193 4.88 15.09 -15.86
CA PHE A 193 4.70 15.57 -17.22
C PHE A 193 4.93 14.46 -18.26
N VAL A 194 5.97 13.65 -18.10
CA VAL A 194 6.25 12.51 -18.97
C VAL A 194 5.12 11.49 -18.89
N GLY A 195 4.63 11.18 -17.69
CA GLY A 195 3.45 10.33 -17.49
C GLY A 195 2.21 10.90 -18.19
N ALA A 196 1.97 12.21 -18.07
CA ALA A 196 0.84 12.88 -18.71
C ALA A 196 0.92 12.81 -20.24
N ALA A 197 2.11 13.04 -20.78
CA ALA A 197 2.34 12.96 -22.22
C ALA A 197 2.13 11.54 -22.76
N LYS A 198 2.56 10.51 -22.02
CA LYS A 198 2.30 9.11 -22.36
C LYS A 198 0.81 8.78 -22.36
N ASP A 199 0.07 9.29 -21.38
CA ASP A 199 -1.39 9.10 -21.31
C ASP A 199 -2.11 9.75 -22.48
N VAL A 200 -1.74 10.98 -22.81
CA VAL A 200 -2.27 11.67 -24.00
C VAL A 200 -1.92 10.90 -25.27
N ALA A 201 -0.67 10.44 -25.43
CA ALA A 201 -0.28 9.62 -26.58
C ALA A 201 -1.11 8.32 -26.67
N ARG A 202 -1.32 7.63 -25.53
CA ARG A 202 -2.14 6.41 -25.47
C ARG A 202 -3.59 6.68 -25.85
N SER A 203 -4.18 7.82 -25.44
CA SER A 203 -5.56 8.17 -25.80
C SER A 203 -5.80 8.30 -27.31
N PHE A 204 -4.73 8.47 -28.11
CA PHE A 204 -4.80 8.51 -29.57
C PHE A 204 -4.48 7.18 -30.25
N THR A 205 -3.74 6.28 -29.58
CA THR A 205 -3.32 5.00 -30.15
C THR A 205 -4.19 3.84 -29.72
N GLU A 206 -4.85 3.95 -28.57
CA GLU A 206 -5.71 2.91 -28.00
C GLU A 206 -7.18 3.27 -28.27
N PRO A 207 -8.00 2.34 -28.79
CA PRO A 207 -9.42 2.62 -28.99
C PRO A 207 -10.06 2.99 -27.66
N ALA A 208 -10.83 4.08 -27.62
CA ALA A 208 -11.68 4.38 -26.48
C ALA A 208 -12.60 3.16 -26.29
N ALA A 209 -12.43 2.42 -25.20
CA ALA A 209 -13.29 1.30 -24.83
C ALA A 209 -14.66 1.84 -24.35
N ALA A 210 -15.37 2.52 -25.24
CA ALA A 210 -16.75 2.91 -25.06
C ALA A 210 -17.61 1.82 -25.72
N ASN A 211 -18.36 1.12 -24.86
CA ASN A 211 -19.25 -0.01 -25.13
C ASN A 211 -18.54 -1.37 -25.15
N ALA A 212 -18.91 -2.19 -24.15
CA ALA A 212 -18.66 -3.64 -24.03
C ALA A 212 -17.82 -4.20 -25.20
N ALA A 213 -16.50 -4.23 -25.02
CA ALA A 213 -15.62 -4.74 -26.06
C ALA A 213 -16.03 -6.18 -26.38
N ALA A 214 -16.39 -6.41 -27.65
CA ALA A 214 -16.38 -7.74 -28.22
C ALA A 214 -15.01 -8.37 -27.93
N VAL A 215 -15.02 -9.65 -27.55
CA VAL A 215 -13.87 -10.53 -27.26
C VAL A 215 -12.67 -10.19 -28.14
N GLY A 216 -11.83 -9.30 -27.65
CA GLY A 216 -10.61 -8.81 -28.26
C GLY A 216 -9.73 -8.37 -27.11
N ALA A 217 -8.52 -8.93 -27.04
CA ALA A 217 -7.67 -8.81 -25.85
C ALA A 217 -7.40 -7.33 -25.53
N THR A 218 -7.89 -6.86 -24.38
CA THR A 218 -7.32 -5.68 -23.72
C THR A 218 -5.81 -5.90 -23.64
N LYS A 219 -5.03 -4.91 -24.07
CA LYS A 219 -3.58 -4.98 -24.01
C LYS A 219 -3.17 -5.17 -22.55
N VAL A 220 -2.56 -6.31 -22.23
CA VAL A 220 -2.00 -6.55 -20.90
C VAL A 220 -0.80 -5.62 -20.70
N LEU A 221 -0.84 -4.81 -19.65
CA LEU A 221 0.27 -3.96 -19.26
C LEU A 221 1.40 -4.79 -18.69
N SER A 222 2.61 -4.60 -19.22
CA SER A 222 3.80 -5.33 -18.79
C SER A 222 4.34 -4.78 -17.47
N ARG A 223 5.30 -5.50 -16.89
CA ARG A 223 6.07 -5.04 -15.72
C ARG A 223 6.70 -3.66 -15.92
N GLN A 224 7.18 -3.38 -17.14
CA GLN A 224 7.74 -2.08 -17.49
C GLN A 224 6.67 -0.96 -17.46
N ASP A 225 5.42 -1.27 -17.81
CA ASP A 225 4.35 -0.26 -17.91
C ASP A 225 3.95 0.31 -16.55
N TRP A 226 4.07 -0.47 -15.46
CA TRP A 226 3.84 -0.01 -14.08
C TRP A 226 5.12 0.30 -13.30
N GLY A 227 6.28 0.23 -13.96
CA GLY A 227 7.58 0.60 -13.38
C GLY A 227 8.12 -0.43 -12.39
N ALA A 228 7.95 -1.72 -12.68
CA ALA A 228 8.53 -2.78 -11.87
C ALA A 228 10.07 -2.71 -11.89
N ASP A 229 10.68 -2.85 -10.72
CA ASP A 229 12.11 -3.10 -10.59
C ASP A 229 12.34 -4.60 -10.42
N GLU A 230 12.53 -5.28 -11.55
CA GLU A 230 12.70 -6.73 -11.61
C GLU A 230 13.98 -7.22 -10.92
N SER A 231 14.90 -6.34 -10.52
CA SER A 231 16.08 -6.74 -9.73
C SER A 231 15.71 -7.28 -8.34
N ARG A 232 14.49 -7.00 -7.86
CA ARG A 232 13.95 -7.55 -6.61
C ARG A 232 13.50 -9.01 -6.73
N MET A 233 13.42 -9.54 -7.95
CA MET A 233 12.98 -10.91 -8.18
C MET A 233 14.03 -11.90 -7.66
N GLN A 234 13.60 -12.88 -6.86
CA GLN A 234 14.46 -13.97 -6.37
C GLN A 234 14.27 -15.26 -7.17
N TRP A 235 13.31 -15.29 -8.08
CA TRP A 235 13.04 -16.41 -8.98
C TRP A 235 12.47 -15.92 -10.31
N VAL A 236 12.63 -16.73 -11.35
CA VAL A 236 12.14 -16.44 -12.70
C VAL A 236 10.76 -17.08 -12.91
N PRO A 237 9.74 -16.32 -13.34
CA PRO A 237 8.42 -16.86 -13.63
C PRO A 237 8.45 -17.94 -14.69
N ARG A 238 7.68 -18.99 -14.47
CA ARG A 238 7.50 -20.10 -15.41
C ARG A 238 6.08 -20.05 -15.98
N THR A 239 5.97 -20.25 -17.28
CA THR A 239 4.68 -20.24 -17.97
C THR A 239 4.23 -21.67 -18.28
N TYR A 240 2.94 -21.92 -18.09
CA TYR A 240 2.30 -23.21 -18.33
C TYR A 240 0.93 -23.00 -18.97
N PRO A 241 0.39 -23.98 -19.71
CA PRO A 241 -1.01 -23.94 -20.15
C PRO A 241 -1.96 -23.79 -18.95
N VAL A 242 -2.81 -22.77 -18.98
CA VAL A 242 -3.76 -22.48 -17.89
C VAL A 242 -4.85 -23.54 -17.84
N GLN A 243 -5.04 -24.16 -16.67
CA GLN A 243 -6.11 -25.13 -16.42
C GLN A 243 -7.15 -24.63 -15.40
N LYS A 244 -6.78 -23.65 -14.58
CA LYS A 244 -7.60 -23.05 -13.52
C LYS A 244 -7.22 -21.58 -13.37
N ALA A 245 -8.19 -20.77 -12.95
CA ALA A 245 -7.99 -19.38 -12.56
C ALA A 245 -8.56 -19.16 -11.15
N VAL A 246 -7.86 -18.38 -10.35
CA VAL A 246 -8.29 -17.95 -9.01
C VAL A 246 -8.37 -16.43 -9.02
N VAL A 247 -9.50 -15.91 -8.58
CA VAL A 247 -9.71 -14.46 -8.43
C VAL A 247 -9.51 -14.11 -6.96
N HIS A 248 -8.60 -13.19 -6.70
CA HIS A 248 -8.26 -12.67 -5.38
C HIS A 248 -8.27 -11.15 -5.43
N HIS A 249 -8.65 -10.51 -4.33
CA HIS A 249 -8.59 -9.05 -4.18
C HIS A 249 -7.32 -8.64 -3.42
N THR A 250 -6.78 -7.45 -3.68
CA THR A 250 -5.51 -7.03 -3.06
C THR A 250 -5.65 -6.60 -1.60
N VAL A 251 -6.87 -6.36 -1.12
CA VAL A 251 -7.17 -5.78 0.21
C VAL A 251 -6.47 -4.43 0.43
N THR A 252 -6.09 -3.75 -0.66
CA THR A 252 -5.55 -2.38 -0.68
C THR A 252 -6.60 -1.38 -1.19
N ASP A 253 -6.29 -0.09 -1.19
CA ASP A 253 -7.07 0.90 -1.93
C ASP A 253 -7.04 0.66 -3.46
N ASP A 254 -7.92 1.38 -4.15
CA ASP A 254 -8.12 1.31 -5.60
C ASP A 254 -7.00 1.98 -6.45
N GLY A 255 -5.97 2.51 -5.79
CA GLY A 255 -4.82 3.18 -6.41
C GLY A 255 -5.02 4.64 -6.78
N GLY A 256 -6.19 5.24 -6.50
CA GLY A 256 -6.43 6.67 -6.71
C GLY A 256 -6.12 7.08 -8.16
N THR A 257 -5.32 8.13 -8.34
CA THR A 257 -4.89 8.59 -9.67
C THR A 257 -3.59 7.94 -10.16
N ASN A 258 -2.97 7.05 -9.36
CA ASN A 258 -1.68 6.45 -9.64
C ASN A 258 -1.66 4.97 -9.22
N VAL A 259 -2.45 4.17 -9.93
CA VAL A 259 -2.55 2.71 -9.74
C VAL A 259 -1.19 2.02 -9.76
N ALA A 260 -0.29 2.46 -10.65
CA ALA A 260 1.05 1.90 -10.78
C ALA A 260 1.85 1.99 -9.46
N ALA A 261 1.63 3.03 -8.66
CA ALA A 261 2.23 3.18 -7.33
C ALA A 261 1.78 2.09 -6.36
N THR A 262 0.47 1.84 -6.31
CA THR A 262 -0.11 0.76 -5.48
C THR A 262 0.41 -0.60 -5.92
N ILE A 263 0.53 -0.87 -7.22
CA ILE A 263 1.12 -2.12 -7.70
C ILE A 263 2.59 -2.24 -7.28
N ARG A 264 3.38 -1.15 -7.36
CA ARG A 264 4.78 -1.14 -6.88
C ARG A 264 4.89 -1.38 -5.38
N SER A 265 3.94 -0.89 -4.57
CA SER A 265 3.96 -1.11 -3.12
C SER A 265 3.62 -2.55 -2.77
N ILE A 266 2.61 -3.14 -3.41
CA ILE A 266 2.29 -4.58 -3.30
C ILE A 266 3.50 -5.42 -3.73
N TYR A 267 4.11 -5.09 -4.87
CA TYR A 267 5.28 -5.80 -5.36
C TYR A 267 6.45 -5.75 -4.36
N TYR A 268 6.81 -4.55 -3.88
CA TYR A 268 7.88 -4.40 -2.90
C TYR A 268 7.58 -5.19 -1.63
N TYR A 269 6.37 -5.07 -1.12
CA TYR A 269 5.95 -5.73 0.11
C TYR A 269 6.00 -7.26 -0.02
N HIS A 270 5.48 -7.82 -1.10
CA HIS A 270 5.55 -9.26 -1.37
C HIS A 270 6.99 -9.74 -1.58
N ALA A 271 7.73 -9.10 -2.48
CA ALA A 271 9.05 -9.57 -2.87
C ALA A 271 10.09 -9.40 -1.75
N VAL A 272 10.06 -8.27 -1.05
CA VAL A 272 11.09 -7.87 -0.08
C VAL A 272 10.62 -8.09 1.35
N THR A 273 9.57 -7.39 1.80
CA THR A 273 9.15 -7.44 3.21
C THR A 273 8.70 -8.82 3.63
N ARG A 274 7.96 -9.53 2.76
CA ARG A 274 7.49 -10.90 3.01
C ARG A 274 8.48 -11.96 2.54
N GLY A 275 9.49 -11.57 1.76
CA GLY A 275 10.51 -12.47 1.23
C GLY A 275 10.00 -13.48 0.19
N TRP A 276 8.85 -13.25 -0.45
CA TRP A 276 8.31 -14.14 -1.48
C TRP A 276 9.14 -14.15 -2.76
N GLY A 277 9.94 -13.10 -2.98
CA GLY A 277 10.81 -12.98 -4.14
C GLY A 277 10.13 -12.59 -5.45
N ASP A 278 8.81 -12.41 -5.50
CA ASP A 278 8.11 -11.65 -6.55
C ASP A 278 6.71 -11.25 -6.04
N ILE A 279 5.95 -10.53 -6.85
CA ILE A 279 4.52 -10.30 -6.61
C ILE A 279 3.75 -11.63 -6.67
N GLY A 280 2.93 -11.91 -5.64
CA GLY A 280 2.15 -13.16 -5.54
C GLY A 280 1.00 -13.34 -6.53
N TYR A 281 0.81 -12.41 -7.49
CA TYR A 281 -0.26 -12.46 -8.48
C TYR A 281 0.31 -12.68 -9.88
N SER A 282 -0.36 -13.50 -10.70
CA SER A 282 0.00 -13.63 -12.13
C SER A 282 -0.45 -12.43 -12.95
N TYR A 283 -1.62 -11.87 -12.61
CA TYR A 283 -2.20 -10.67 -13.20
C TYR A 283 -2.85 -9.85 -12.09
N LEU A 284 -2.89 -8.53 -12.26
CA LEU A 284 -3.70 -7.64 -11.44
C LEU A 284 -4.66 -6.91 -12.38
N VAL A 285 -5.87 -6.64 -11.91
CA VAL A 285 -6.85 -5.84 -12.64
C VAL A 285 -7.11 -4.56 -11.87
N ASP A 286 -6.91 -3.42 -12.50
CA ASP A 286 -7.14 -2.13 -11.86
C ASP A 286 -8.58 -1.62 -12.03
N LYS A 287 -8.91 -0.52 -11.34
CA LYS A 287 -10.25 0.09 -11.41
C LYS A 287 -10.64 0.64 -12.77
N TYR A 288 -9.69 0.79 -13.68
CA TYR A 288 -9.92 1.23 -15.05
C TYR A 288 -10.07 0.05 -16.02
N GLY A 289 -9.89 -1.19 -15.53
CA GLY A 289 -10.03 -2.42 -16.30
C GLY A 289 -8.77 -2.84 -17.07
N ASN A 290 -7.59 -2.35 -16.65
CA ASN A 290 -6.28 -2.78 -17.17
C ASN A 290 -5.80 -4.07 -16.53
#